data_AF-A0A254R546-F1
#
_entry.id   AF-A0A254R546-F1
#
_cell.length_a   1.000
_cell.length_b   1.000
_cell.length_c   1.000
_cell.angle_alpha   90.00
_cell.angle_beta   90.00
_cell.angle_gamma   90.00
#
_symmetry.space_group_name_H-M   'P 1'
#
loop_
_entity.id
_entity.type
_entity.pdbx_description
1 polymer ?
#
loop_
_entity_poly.entity_id
_entity_poly.type
_entity_poly.pdbx_seq_one_letter_code
_entity_poly.pdbx_strand_id
1 'polypeptide(L)'
;MPASPNTTAAEATPVTPTSMASNADLERFFGDCGDDTRRLIMRRLGLPKRKSRPWTEIWFAVGLEAEQPEALWDELTLGSKRRNMLWDAARTAEHAGLASSTVNGYCHSGVFRDGFPRPLINISRRIRLWLPLEVCGYVAPSVYAERAAMIRRRPEQTKTEKPIVPVSYTGTMQPLPPKNSE
;
A
#
# COMPACT_ATOMS: atom_id res chain seq x y z
N MET A 1 53.98 -5.88 -33.33
CA MET A 1 52.75 -5.11 -33.54
C MET A 1 51.72 -5.56 -32.52
N PRO A 2 51.09 -4.62 -31.79
CA PRO A 2 50.21 -4.94 -30.66
C PRO A 2 48.82 -5.36 -31.15
N ALA A 3 48.28 -6.43 -30.56
CA ALA A 3 46.87 -6.79 -30.66
C ALA A 3 46.15 -6.22 -29.43
N SER A 4 45.28 -5.24 -29.65
CA SER A 4 44.34 -4.73 -28.64
C SER A 4 43.23 -5.74 -28.42
N PRO A 5 42.93 -6.16 -27.17
CA PRO A 5 41.70 -6.89 -26.89
C PRO A 5 40.53 -5.92 -26.66
N ASN A 6 39.46 -6.24 -27.38
CA ASN A 6 38.09 -5.76 -27.36
C ASN A 6 37.61 -5.03 -26.10
N THR A 7 37.06 -3.84 -26.34
CA THR A 7 36.11 -3.11 -25.51
C THR A 7 34.96 -4.02 -25.08
N THR A 8 34.87 -4.26 -23.78
CA THR A 8 33.70 -4.78 -23.08
C THR A 8 32.52 -3.84 -23.35
N ALA A 9 31.54 -4.30 -24.13
CA ALA A 9 30.23 -3.66 -24.18
C ALA A 9 29.57 -3.89 -22.82
N ALA A 10 29.40 -2.80 -22.06
CA ALA A 10 28.56 -2.79 -20.88
C ALA A 10 27.14 -3.23 -21.29
N GLU A 11 26.69 -4.30 -20.67
CA GLU A 11 25.33 -4.82 -20.76
C GLU A 11 24.36 -3.72 -20.33
N ALA A 12 23.73 -3.08 -21.31
CA ALA A 12 22.70 -2.09 -21.07
C ALA A 12 21.51 -2.82 -20.43
N THR A 13 21.27 -2.57 -19.16
CA THR A 13 20.04 -2.97 -18.47
C THR A 13 18.83 -2.62 -19.34
N PRO A 14 17.92 -3.58 -19.62
CA PRO A 14 16.72 -3.29 -20.39
C PRO A 14 15.89 -2.27 -19.61
N VAL A 15 15.85 -1.04 -20.11
CA VAL A 15 15.00 0.01 -19.56
C VAL A 15 13.56 -0.44 -19.79
N THR A 16 12.91 -0.93 -18.75
CA THR A 16 11.49 -1.31 -18.84
C THR A 16 10.69 -0.03 -19.13
N PRO A 17 9.90 0.01 -20.22
CA PRO A 17 9.08 1.16 -20.52
C PRO A 17 8.15 1.42 -19.34
N THR A 18 8.20 2.66 -18.86
CA THR A 18 7.43 3.14 -17.71
C THR A 18 6.33 4.04 -18.25
N SER A 19 5.10 3.84 -17.78
CA SER A 19 3.97 4.69 -18.13
C SER A 19 3.40 5.37 -16.89
N MET A 20 2.97 6.63 -17.04
CA MET A 20 2.14 7.27 -16.03
C MET A 20 0.74 6.67 -16.06
N ALA A 21 0.21 6.31 -14.90
CA ALA A 21 -1.18 5.90 -14.75
C ALA A 21 -2.12 6.98 -15.30
N SER A 22 -2.92 6.68 -16.32
CA SER A 22 -3.97 7.61 -16.73
C SER A 22 -5.10 7.62 -15.69
N ASN A 23 -5.86 8.72 -15.61
CA ASN A 23 -7.04 8.75 -14.73
C ASN A 23 -8.06 7.64 -15.07
N ALA A 24 -8.12 7.21 -16.34
CA ALA A 24 -8.98 6.12 -16.77
C ALA A 24 -8.51 4.76 -16.25
N ASP A 25 -7.19 4.52 -16.21
CA ASP A 25 -6.62 3.28 -15.65
C ASP A 25 -6.88 3.20 -14.15
N LEU A 26 -6.71 4.33 -13.46
CA LEU A 26 -6.98 4.42 -12.04
C LEU A 26 -8.47 4.34 -11.71
N GLU A 27 -9.34 4.84 -12.59
CA GLU A 27 -10.79 4.64 -12.48
C GLU A 27 -11.19 3.20 -12.76
N ARG A 28 -10.54 2.52 -13.70
CA ARG A 28 -10.73 1.08 -13.90
C ARG A 28 -10.28 0.26 -12.70
N PHE A 29 -9.26 0.72 -11.99
CA PHE A 29 -8.71 0.06 -10.80
C PHE A 29 -9.53 0.32 -9.53
N PHE A 30 -9.90 1.58 -9.26
CA PHE A 30 -10.59 1.96 -8.03
C PHE A 30 -12.10 2.22 -8.19
N GLY A 31 -12.61 2.38 -9.41
CA GLY A 31 -13.98 2.83 -9.69
C GLY A 31 -15.06 2.00 -9.03
N ASP A 32 -14.81 0.71 -8.83
CA ASP A 32 -15.74 -0.20 -8.16
C ASP A 32 -15.60 -0.28 -6.64
N CYS A 33 -14.60 0.40 -6.04
CA CYS A 33 -14.49 0.47 -4.59
C CYS A 33 -15.74 1.11 -3.93
N GLY A 34 -16.61 1.77 -4.71
CA GLY A 34 -17.82 2.43 -4.23
C GLY A 34 -17.51 3.73 -3.51
N ASP A 35 -18.45 4.67 -3.57
CA ASP A 35 -18.25 6.03 -3.04
C ASP A 35 -17.99 6.08 -1.53
N ASP A 36 -18.47 5.09 -0.77
CA ASP A 36 -18.28 5.03 0.68
C ASP A 36 -16.86 4.59 1.06
N THR A 37 -16.30 3.59 0.37
CA THR A 37 -14.90 3.17 0.54
C THR A 37 -13.97 4.29 0.11
N ARG A 38 -14.27 4.95 -1.01
CA ARG A 38 -13.55 6.15 -1.48
C ARG A 38 -13.52 7.24 -0.40
N ARG A 39 -14.70 7.59 0.14
CA ARG A 39 -14.82 8.59 1.23
C ARG A 39 -14.08 8.16 2.49
N LEU A 40 -14.08 6.88 2.85
CA LEU A 40 -13.38 6.38 4.03
C LEU A 40 -11.86 6.44 3.86
N ILE A 41 -11.35 5.99 2.71
CA ILE A 41 -9.92 6.06 2.35
C ILE A 41 -9.45 7.51 2.43
N MET A 42 -10.15 8.43 1.76
CA MET A 42 -9.81 9.84 1.80
C MET A 42 -9.79 10.42 3.22
N ARG A 43 -10.83 10.16 4.01
CA ARG A 43 -10.92 10.64 5.40
C ARG A 43 -9.72 10.17 6.23
N ARG A 44 -9.29 8.93 6.03
CA ARG A 44 -8.23 8.30 6.83
C ARG A 44 -6.82 8.65 6.37
N LEU A 45 -6.67 8.98 5.09
CA LEU A 45 -5.44 9.53 4.54
C LEU A 45 -5.33 11.05 4.75
N GLY A 46 -6.28 11.68 5.45
CA GLY A 46 -6.25 13.12 5.75
C GLY A 46 -6.53 14.01 4.53
N LEU A 47 -7.07 13.44 3.46
CA LEU A 47 -7.32 14.18 2.23
C LEU A 47 -8.55 15.10 2.39
N PRO A 48 -8.48 16.38 1.93
CA PRO A 48 -9.59 17.31 2.08
C PRO A 48 -10.81 16.87 1.27
N LYS A 49 -12.00 16.92 1.88
CA LYS A 49 -13.28 16.62 1.24
C LYS A 49 -13.49 17.54 0.02
N ARG A 50 -13.46 17.00 -1.20
CA ARG A 50 -13.84 17.68 -2.44
C ARG A 50 -14.80 16.81 -3.24
N LYS A 51 -15.73 17.42 -3.98
CA LYS A 51 -16.82 16.74 -4.71
C LYS A 51 -16.34 15.86 -5.88
N SER A 52 -15.22 16.20 -6.52
CA SER A 52 -14.59 15.37 -7.55
C SER A 52 -13.07 15.50 -7.41
N ARG A 53 -12.42 14.40 -7.05
CA ARG A 53 -10.95 14.31 -6.93
C ARG A 53 -10.44 13.22 -7.87
N PRO A 54 -9.34 13.44 -8.58
CA PRO A 54 -8.78 12.45 -9.49
C PRO A 54 -8.23 11.26 -8.70
N TRP A 55 -8.35 10.06 -9.26
CA TRP A 55 -7.87 8.83 -8.62
C TRP A 55 -6.36 8.82 -8.40
N THR A 56 -5.61 9.66 -9.10
CA THR A 56 -4.18 9.91 -8.88
C THR A 56 -3.87 10.31 -7.45
N GLU A 57 -4.70 11.13 -6.80
CA GLU A 57 -4.47 11.51 -5.41
C GLU A 57 -4.63 10.34 -4.45
N ILE A 58 -5.58 9.44 -4.71
CA ILE A 58 -5.77 8.24 -3.90
C ILE A 58 -4.62 7.26 -4.15
N TRP A 59 -4.24 7.09 -5.40
CA TRP A 59 -3.10 6.28 -5.83
C TRP A 59 -1.80 6.69 -5.11
N PHE A 60 -1.50 7.98 -5.08
CA PHE A 60 -0.36 8.50 -4.33
C PHE A 60 -0.52 8.32 -2.82
N ALA A 61 -1.72 8.54 -2.29
CA ALA A 61 -1.94 8.48 -0.85
C ALA A 61 -1.90 7.05 -0.29
N VAL A 62 -2.13 6.01 -1.11
CA VAL A 62 -1.89 4.61 -0.74
C VAL A 62 -0.43 4.18 -0.91
N GLY A 63 0.45 5.11 -1.32
CA GLY A 63 1.89 4.90 -1.38
C GLY A 63 2.41 4.32 -2.70
N LEU A 64 1.63 4.38 -3.78
CA LEU A 64 2.06 3.93 -5.10
C LEU A 64 2.62 5.10 -5.92
N GLU A 65 3.65 4.84 -6.72
CA GLU A 65 4.20 5.84 -7.65
C GLU A 65 3.32 5.96 -8.89
N ALA A 66 3.19 7.17 -9.44
CA ALA A 66 2.39 7.40 -10.66
C ALA A 66 2.99 6.68 -11.87
N GLU A 67 4.31 6.57 -11.88
CA GLU A 67 5.05 5.80 -12.85
C GLU A 67 5.08 4.34 -12.44
N GLN A 68 4.47 3.48 -13.25
CA GLN A 68 4.58 2.03 -13.12
C GLN A 68 5.07 1.45 -14.45
N PRO A 69 5.67 0.25 -14.45
CA PRO A 69 5.96 -0.45 -15.70
C PRO A 69 4.67 -0.68 -16.49
N GLU A 70 4.70 -0.47 -17.80
CA GLU A 70 3.48 -0.55 -18.62
C GLU A 70 2.83 -1.93 -18.56
N ALA A 71 3.65 -2.99 -18.66
CA ALA A 71 3.23 -4.38 -18.55
C ALA A 71 2.60 -4.73 -17.17
N LEU A 72 2.85 -3.91 -16.14
CA LEU A 72 2.30 -4.13 -14.81
C LEU A 72 0.82 -3.77 -14.74
N TRP A 73 0.29 -2.88 -15.60
CA TRP A 73 -1.11 -2.45 -15.54
C TRP A 73 -2.11 -3.56 -15.86
N ASP A 74 -1.81 -4.38 -16.86
CA ASP A 74 -2.63 -5.55 -17.20
C ASP A 74 -2.57 -6.62 -16.11
N GLU A 75 -1.45 -6.70 -15.38
CA GLU A 75 -1.24 -7.68 -14.31
C GLU A 75 -1.75 -7.23 -12.95
N LEU A 76 -1.68 -5.94 -12.63
CA LEU A 76 -2.41 -5.37 -11.49
C LEU A 76 -3.92 -5.65 -11.60
N THR A 77 -4.37 -5.82 -12.83
CA THR A 77 -5.75 -6.11 -13.20
C THR A 77 -5.99 -7.56 -13.61
N LEU A 78 -5.04 -8.50 -13.39
CA LEU A 78 -5.12 -9.97 -13.50
C LEU A 78 -6.42 -10.57 -14.16
N GLY A 79 -6.74 -10.15 -15.39
CA GLY A 79 -7.79 -10.70 -16.26
C GLY A 79 -9.18 -11.01 -15.66
N SER A 80 -9.57 -10.49 -14.49
CA SER A 80 -10.84 -10.89 -13.86
C SER A 80 -12.01 -10.42 -14.72
N LYS A 81 -12.85 -11.37 -15.16
CA LYS A 81 -14.12 -11.13 -15.90
C LYS A 81 -15.07 -10.15 -15.20
N ARG A 82 -14.80 -9.80 -13.95
CA ARG A 82 -15.36 -8.65 -13.24
C ARG A 82 -14.22 -7.81 -12.67
N ARG A 83 -14.10 -6.57 -13.15
CA ARG A 83 -13.62 -5.37 -12.46
C ARG A 83 -12.65 -5.63 -11.30
N ASN A 84 -11.39 -5.30 -11.55
CA ASN A 84 -10.22 -5.55 -10.71
C ASN A 84 -10.15 -4.65 -9.49
N MET A 85 -10.95 -5.01 -8.51
CA MET A 85 -10.90 -4.44 -7.19
C MET A 85 -9.74 -5.04 -6.41
N LEU A 86 -9.10 -4.19 -5.60
CA LEU A 86 -8.29 -4.65 -4.48
C LEU A 86 -9.03 -5.75 -3.71
N TRP A 87 -8.33 -6.79 -3.29
CA TRP A 87 -8.94 -7.93 -2.63
C TRP A 87 -9.21 -7.62 -1.17
N ASP A 88 -10.42 -7.96 -0.70
CA ASP A 88 -10.72 -7.92 0.73
C ASP A 88 -10.07 -9.11 1.46
N ALA A 89 -10.21 -9.13 2.79
CA ALA A 89 -9.66 -10.21 3.60
C ALA A 89 -10.24 -11.59 3.26
N ALA A 90 -11.50 -11.67 2.79
CA ALA A 90 -12.14 -12.93 2.45
C ALA A 90 -11.56 -13.52 1.16
N ARG A 91 -11.49 -12.71 0.11
CA ARG A 91 -10.91 -13.11 -1.19
C ARG A 91 -9.41 -13.39 -1.08
N THR A 92 -8.69 -12.61 -0.29
CA THR A 92 -7.27 -12.85 0.01
C THR A 92 -7.08 -14.20 0.71
N ALA A 93 -7.94 -14.53 1.67
CA ALA A 93 -7.88 -15.80 2.39
C ALA A 93 -8.20 -16.99 1.47
N GLU A 94 -9.24 -16.88 0.66
CA GLU A 94 -9.62 -17.89 -0.34
C GLU A 94 -8.45 -18.21 -1.26
N HIS A 95 -7.82 -17.19 -1.85
CA HIS A 95 -6.71 -17.40 -2.79
C HIS A 95 -5.45 -17.94 -2.10
N ALA A 96 -5.19 -17.54 -0.86
CA ALA A 96 -4.06 -18.03 -0.08
C ALA A 96 -4.27 -19.43 0.54
N GLY A 97 -5.46 -20.04 0.37
CA GLY A 97 -5.79 -21.31 1.02
C GLY A 97 -5.87 -21.20 2.55
N LEU A 98 -6.25 -20.02 3.06
CA LEU A 98 -6.34 -19.73 4.48
C LEU A 98 -7.80 -19.49 4.90
N ALA A 99 -8.07 -19.61 6.20
CA ALA A 99 -9.33 -19.13 6.76
C ALA A 99 -9.35 -17.60 6.85
N SER A 100 -10.47 -16.96 6.53
CA SER A 100 -10.65 -15.49 6.64
C SER A 100 -10.37 -14.95 8.05
N SER A 101 -10.61 -15.76 9.09
CA SER A 101 -10.26 -15.44 10.48
C SER A 101 -8.75 -15.30 10.69
N THR A 102 -7.94 -16.08 9.96
CA THR A 102 -6.47 -16.07 10.05
C THR A 102 -5.90 -14.79 9.47
N VAL A 103 -6.30 -14.44 8.24
CA VAL A 103 -5.90 -13.17 7.59
C VAL A 103 -6.34 -11.97 8.42
N ASN A 104 -7.57 -12.03 8.97
CA ASN A 104 -8.02 -11.00 9.91
C ASN A 104 -7.17 -10.96 11.17
N GLY A 105 -6.76 -12.10 11.72
CA GLY A 105 -5.86 -12.23 12.86
C GLY A 105 -4.54 -11.48 12.64
N TYR A 106 -3.89 -11.68 11.49
CA TYR A 106 -2.65 -10.98 11.13
C TYR A 106 -2.80 -9.46 11.19
N CYS A 107 -3.90 -8.92 10.66
CA CYS A 107 -4.16 -7.48 10.70
C CYS A 107 -4.53 -6.97 12.10
N HIS A 108 -5.00 -7.81 13.02
CA HIS A 108 -5.27 -7.41 14.40
C HIS A 108 -4.01 -7.43 15.26
N SER A 109 -3.16 -8.43 15.10
CA SER A 109 -1.90 -8.53 15.83
C SER A 109 -0.80 -7.63 15.26
N GLY A 110 -0.92 -7.22 14.00
CA GLY A 110 0.15 -6.54 13.26
C GLY A 110 1.29 -7.48 12.84
N VAL A 111 1.17 -8.78 13.16
CA VAL A 111 2.15 -9.81 12.89
C VAL A 111 1.68 -10.63 11.71
N PHE A 112 2.45 -10.57 10.62
CA PHE A 112 2.20 -11.31 9.39
C PHE A 112 3.20 -12.46 9.31
N ARG A 113 2.77 -13.56 8.69
CA ARG A 113 3.68 -14.65 8.34
C ARG A 113 4.74 -14.15 7.35
N ASP A 114 5.94 -14.70 7.43
CA ASP A 114 7.02 -14.35 6.51
C ASP A 114 6.58 -14.44 5.04
N GLY A 115 6.86 -13.38 4.29
CA GLY A 115 6.50 -13.25 2.88
C GLY A 115 5.02 -12.95 2.60
N PHE A 116 4.11 -13.04 3.59
CA PHE A 116 2.70 -12.72 3.34
C PHE A 116 2.52 -11.19 3.18
N PRO A 117 1.83 -10.73 2.12
CA PRO A 117 1.73 -9.31 1.84
C PRO A 117 0.90 -8.57 2.89
N ARG A 118 1.34 -7.36 3.22
CA ARG A 118 0.57 -6.44 4.05
C ARG A 118 -0.55 -5.82 3.21
N PRO A 119 -1.72 -5.54 3.80
CA PRO A 119 -2.78 -4.82 3.10
C PRO A 119 -2.27 -3.46 2.62
N LEU A 120 -2.55 -3.14 1.36
CA LEU A 120 -2.29 -1.81 0.79
C LEU A 120 -3.11 -0.74 1.54
N ILE A 121 -4.36 -1.08 1.89
CA ILE A 121 -5.24 -0.21 2.65
C ILE A 121 -5.64 -0.94 3.93
N ASN A 122 -5.24 -0.41 5.09
CA ASN A 122 -5.61 -0.94 6.40
C ASN A 122 -6.19 0.16 7.29
N ILE A 123 -7.50 0.37 7.16
CA ILE A 123 -8.18 1.50 7.80
C ILE A 123 -9.00 1.07 9.01
N SER A 124 -9.71 -0.05 8.88
CA SER A 124 -10.61 -0.57 9.89
C SER A 124 -10.80 -2.06 9.69
N ARG A 125 -11.50 -2.74 10.61
CA ARG A 125 -11.88 -4.15 10.44
C ARG A 125 -12.66 -4.42 9.14
N ARG A 126 -13.39 -3.43 8.64
CA ARG A 126 -14.23 -3.56 7.44
C ARG A 126 -13.53 -3.16 6.14
N ILE A 127 -12.48 -2.36 6.22
CA ILE A 127 -11.77 -1.85 5.04
C ILE A 127 -10.30 -2.21 5.17
N ARG A 128 -10.01 -3.45 4.74
CA ARG A 128 -8.68 -4.05 4.60
C ARG A 128 -8.58 -4.58 3.18
N LEU A 129 -7.69 -4.01 2.38
CA LEU A 129 -7.62 -4.29 0.96
C LEU A 129 -6.18 -4.57 0.53
N TRP A 130 -5.99 -5.60 -0.28
CA TRP A 130 -4.71 -6.09 -0.78
C TRP A 130 -4.57 -5.89 -2.29
N LEU A 131 -3.34 -5.75 -2.74
CA LEU A 131 -3.01 -5.85 -4.16
C LEU A 131 -3.05 -7.32 -4.59
N PRO A 132 -3.87 -7.68 -5.59
CA PRO A 132 -3.97 -9.05 -6.09
C PRO A 132 -2.62 -9.66 -6.45
N LEU A 133 -1.78 -8.91 -7.16
CA LEU A 133 -0.48 -9.36 -7.64
C LEU A 133 0.47 -9.73 -6.51
N GLU A 134 0.44 -9.03 -5.37
CA GLU A 134 1.27 -9.37 -4.21
C GLU A 134 0.79 -10.65 -3.53
N VAL A 135 -0.51 -10.88 -3.47
CA VAL A 135 -1.08 -12.13 -2.94
C VAL A 135 -0.73 -13.29 -3.86
N CYS A 136 -0.84 -13.11 -5.18
CA CYS A 136 -0.40 -14.10 -6.16
C CYS A 136 1.11 -14.37 -6.09
N GLY A 137 1.93 -13.33 -5.87
CA GLY A 137 3.38 -13.46 -5.64
C GLY A 137 3.72 -14.31 -4.42
N TYR A 138 2.91 -14.25 -3.36
CA TYR A 138 3.07 -15.12 -2.20
C TYR A 138 2.63 -16.57 -2.46
N VAL A 139 1.50 -16.77 -3.14
CA VAL A 139 0.93 -18.11 -3.37
C VAL A 139 1.70 -18.89 -4.44
N ALA A 140 2.08 -18.23 -5.53
CA ALA A 140 2.75 -18.82 -6.67
C ALA A 140 4.01 -17.98 -7.03
N PRO A 141 5.04 -17.99 -6.17
CA PRO A 141 6.22 -17.14 -6.33
C PRO A 141 6.97 -17.41 -7.63
N SER A 142 7.01 -18.65 -8.09
CA SER A 142 7.67 -19.03 -9.36
C SER A 142 7.05 -18.35 -10.59
N VAL A 143 5.84 -17.83 -10.48
CA VAL A 143 5.10 -17.19 -11.59
C VAL A 143 5.04 -15.68 -11.41
N TYR A 144 4.79 -15.21 -10.18
CA TYR A 144 4.41 -13.82 -9.93
C TYR A 144 5.40 -13.02 -9.06
N ALA A 145 6.42 -13.64 -8.46
CA ALA A 145 7.31 -12.92 -7.52
C ALA A 145 8.06 -11.76 -8.20
N GLU A 146 8.62 -11.98 -9.39
CA GLU A 146 9.34 -10.94 -10.13
C GLU A 146 8.42 -9.77 -10.50
N ARG A 147 7.20 -10.07 -10.95
CA ARG A 147 6.19 -9.06 -11.31
C ARG A 147 5.70 -8.29 -10.10
N ALA A 148 5.48 -8.96 -8.97
CA ALA A 148 5.13 -8.30 -7.72
C ALA A 148 6.26 -7.38 -7.23
N ALA A 149 7.52 -7.77 -7.43
CA ALA A 149 8.68 -6.94 -7.09
C ALA A 149 8.83 -5.70 -7.98
N MET A 150 8.21 -5.69 -9.16
CA MET A 150 8.20 -4.53 -10.07
C MET A 150 7.25 -3.40 -9.62
N ILE A 151 6.38 -3.63 -8.63
CA ILE A 151 5.45 -2.62 -8.12
C ILE A 151 6.25 -1.47 -7.48
N ARG A 152 6.19 -0.28 -8.09
CA ARG A 152 6.89 0.89 -7.58
C ARG A 152 6.10 1.54 -6.46
N ARG A 153 6.74 1.66 -5.30
CA ARG A 153 6.18 2.29 -4.10
C ARG A 153 6.95 3.56 -3.79
N ARG A 154 6.23 4.59 -3.35
CA ARG A 154 6.89 5.81 -2.89
C ARG A 154 7.74 5.50 -1.66
N PRO A 155 9.04 5.85 -1.65
CA PRO A 155 9.81 5.84 -0.42
C PRO A 155 9.17 6.87 0.52
N GLU A 156 8.59 6.36 1.61
CA GLU A 156 7.98 7.08 2.74
C GLU A 156 6.58 7.69 2.57
N GLN A 157 5.57 6.88 2.90
CA GLN A 157 4.78 7.17 4.10
C GLN A 157 5.00 6.04 5.12
N THR A 158 6.26 5.80 5.47
CA THR A 158 6.58 5.18 6.75
C THR A 158 6.05 6.19 7.76
N LYS A 159 4.81 6.01 8.22
CA LYS A 159 4.40 6.64 9.48
C LYS A 159 5.41 6.11 10.47
N THR A 160 6.39 6.95 10.78
CA THR A 160 7.05 7.01 12.06
C THR A 160 5.95 6.66 13.07
N GLU A 161 5.94 5.43 13.56
CA GLU A 161 5.40 5.14 14.86
C GLU A 161 6.21 6.06 15.76
N LYS A 162 5.73 7.28 15.98
CA LYS A 162 6.29 8.10 17.04
C LYS A 162 6.12 7.20 18.27
N PRO A 163 7.21 6.75 18.91
CA PRO A 163 7.05 6.12 20.20
C PRO A 163 6.29 7.15 21.04
N ILE A 164 5.15 6.73 21.59
CA ILE A 164 4.48 7.49 22.62
C ILE A 164 5.46 7.45 23.78
N VAL A 165 6.39 8.41 23.82
CA VAL A 165 7.18 8.67 25.00
C VAL A 165 6.15 9.14 26.03
N PRO A 166 5.91 8.39 27.12
CA PRO A 166 5.12 8.93 28.20
C PRO A 166 5.80 10.22 28.63
N VAL A 167 5.10 11.33 28.48
CA VAL A 167 5.55 12.60 29.05
C VAL A 167 5.58 12.36 30.56
N SER A 168 6.75 12.10 31.10
CA SER A 168 6.98 12.10 32.55
C SER A 168 6.65 13.50 33.03
N TYR A 169 5.54 13.61 33.74
CA TYR A 169 5.09 14.83 34.39
C TYR A 169 6.14 15.26 35.41
N THR A 170 7.02 16.19 35.05
CA THR A 170 7.83 16.97 36.00
C THR A 170 7.01 18.16 36.48
N GLY A 171 5.85 17.89 37.06
CA GLY A 171 5.14 18.91 37.80
C GLY A 171 5.93 19.20 39.07
N THR A 172 6.70 20.28 39.07
CA THR A 172 6.99 21.01 40.30
C THR A 172 5.65 21.35 40.94
N MET A 173 5.30 20.64 42.02
CA MET A 173 4.18 20.99 42.87
C MET A 173 4.41 22.41 43.38
N GLN A 174 3.75 23.40 42.78
CA GLN A 174 3.63 24.70 43.41
C GLN A 174 2.71 24.53 44.64
N PRO A 175 3.16 24.89 45.84
CA PRO A 175 2.28 24.90 46.99
C PRO A 175 1.19 25.97 46.79
N LEU A 176 -0.05 25.59 47.10
CA LEU A 176 -1.20 26.49 47.08
C LEU A 176 -0.95 27.67 48.04
N PRO A 177 -1.34 28.90 47.68
CA PRO A 177 -1.24 30.04 48.58
C PRO A 177 -2.14 29.84 49.81
N PRO A 178 -1.71 30.29 51.01
CA PRO A 178 -2.48 30.12 52.23
C PRO A 178 -3.82 30.87 52.16
N LYS A 179 -4.89 30.21 52.63
CA LYS A 179 -6.21 30.82 52.80
C LYS A 179 -6.12 31.94 53.83
N ASN A 180 -6.39 33.17 53.42
CA ASN A 180 -6.69 34.24 54.35
C ASN A 180 -7.93 33.89 55.15
N SER A 181 -7.79 34.04 56.46
CA SER A 181 -8.82 33.85 57.47
C SER A 181 -9.65 35.13 57.59
N GLU A 182 -10.97 35.00 57.49
CA GLU A 182 -11.94 35.83 58.21
C GLU A 182 -12.88 34.88 58.95
#